data_AF-A0AA36Y3I9-F1
#
_entry.id   AF-A0AA36Y3I9-F1
#
_cell.length_a   1.000
_cell.length_b   1.000
_cell.length_c   1.000
_cell.angle_alpha   90.00
_cell.angle_beta   90.00
_cell.angle_gamma   90.00
#
_symmetry.space_group_name_H-M   'P 1'
#
loop_
_entity.id
_entity.type
_entity.pdbx_description
1 polymer ?
#
loop_
_entity_poly.entity_id
_entity_poly.type
_entity_poly.pdbx_seq_one_letter_code
_entity_poly.pdbx_strand_id
1 'polypeptide(L)'
;MKARLTYQEVMAYIQEQEKEKEKQRLAKNQQKIAGISEKVQEIRNTKIRQSKYMRYREARAYYCLGMNTIQRLAKEAGATIRIGRIVMIDTEILNKYIDSFRDA
;
A
#
# COMPACT_ATOMS: atom_id res chain seq x y z
N MET A 1 16.89 57.51 -13.96
CA MET A 1 17.79 57.08 -12.86
C MET A 1 17.62 55.59 -12.68
N LYS A 2 18.66 54.77 -12.91
CA LYS A 2 18.60 53.35 -12.52
C LYS A 2 18.78 53.29 -11.01
N ALA A 3 17.78 52.76 -10.30
CA ALA A 3 17.89 52.50 -8.88
C ALA A 3 19.12 51.61 -8.63
N ARG A 4 20.06 52.09 -7.82
CA ARG A 4 21.22 51.30 -7.40
C ARG A 4 20.73 50.39 -6.29
N LEU A 5 20.49 49.11 -6.60
CA LEU A 5 20.12 48.13 -5.58
C LEU A 5 21.16 48.13 -4.47
N THR A 6 20.70 48.08 -3.24
CA THR A 6 21.54 47.97 -2.06
C THR A 6 22.06 46.53 -1.94
N TYR A 7 23.22 46.38 -1.30
CA TYR A 7 23.82 45.06 -1.06
C TYR A 7 22.86 44.11 -0.30
N GLN A 8 22.07 44.66 0.62
CA GLN A 8 21.10 43.88 1.40
C GLN A 8 19.98 43.31 0.52
N GLU A 9 19.44 44.09 -0.41
CA GLU A 9 18.41 43.63 -1.36
C GLU A 9 18.93 42.54 -2.28
N VAL A 10 20.17 42.67 -2.76
CA VAL A 10 20.82 41.66 -3.62
C VAL A 10 21.03 40.35 -2.84
N MET A 11 21.47 40.43 -1.59
CA MET A 11 21.70 39.23 -0.76
C MET A 11 20.40 38.54 -0.36
N ALA A 12 19.34 39.30 -0.05
CA ALA A 12 18.01 38.75 0.22
C ALA A 12 17.47 37.99 -1.00
N TYR A 13 17.61 38.58 -2.20
CA TYR A 13 17.22 37.92 -3.45
C TYR A 13 17.97 36.60 -3.67
N ILE A 14 19.28 36.57 -3.46
CA ILE A 14 20.07 35.33 -3.60
C ILE A 14 19.59 34.26 -2.62
N GLN A 15 19.37 34.62 -1.35
CA GLN A 15 18.84 33.68 -0.35
C GLN A 15 17.45 33.15 -0.71
N GLU A 16 16.57 34.00 -1.25
CA GLU A 16 15.25 33.56 -1.73
C GLU A 16 15.38 32.59 -2.92
N GLN A 17 16.28 32.86 -3.87
CA GLN A 17 16.55 31.95 -4.98
C GLN A 17 17.10 30.59 -4.50
N GLU A 18 17.95 30.58 -3.47
CA GLU A 18 18.46 29.34 -2.87
C GLU A 18 17.37 28.57 -2.14
N LYS A 19 16.55 29.23 -1.31
CA LYS A 19 15.41 28.63 -0.62
C LYS A 19 14.39 28.05 -1.59
N GLU A 20 14.09 28.76 -2.68
CA GLU A 20 13.14 28.30 -3.69
C GLU A 20 13.67 27.06 -4.44
N LYS A 21 14.97 27.05 -4.78
CA LYS A 21 15.63 25.86 -5.33
C LYS A 21 15.60 24.68 -4.36
N GLU A 22 15.83 24.91 -3.08
CA GLU A 22 15.79 23.86 -2.05
C GLU A 22 14.37 23.29 -1.88
N LYS A 23 13.36 24.16 -1.82
CA LYS A 23 11.94 23.78 -1.78
C LYS A 23 11.53 22.96 -2.99
N GLN A 24 11.98 23.34 -4.19
CA GLN A 24 11.77 22.55 -5.42
C GLN A 24 12.44 21.17 -5.36
N ARG A 25 13.65 21.07 -4.80
CA ARG A 25 14.34 19.77 -4.61
C ARG A 25 13.56 18.88 -3.64
N LEU A 26 13.12 19.44 -2.50
CA LEU A 26 12.30 18.75 -1.50
C LEU A 26 10.99 18.24 -2.11
N ALA A 27 10.28 19.07 -2.88
CA ALA A 27 9.05 18.69 -3.56
C ALA A 27 9.27 17.54 -4.55
N LYS A 28 10.34 17.60 -5.36
CA LYS A 28 10.70 16.51 -6.30
C LYS A 28 11.03 15.20 -5.58
N ASN A 29 11.73 15.27 -4.46
CA ASN A 29 12.04 14.08 -3.66
C ASN A 29 10.78 13.49 -3.03
N GLN A 30 9.88 14.32 -2.51
CA GLN A 30 8.60 13.89 -1.96
C GLN A 30 7.75 13.17 -3.02
N GLN A 31 7.66 13.74 -4.23
CA GLN A 31 6.94 13.13 -5.35
C GLN A 31 7.52 11.77 -5.75
N LYS A 32 8.86 11.64 -5.80
CA LYS A 32 9.52 10.34 -6.09
C LYS A 32 9.20 9.29 -5.02
N ILE A 33 9.24 9.66 -3.75
CA ILE A 33 8.93 8.74 -2.64
C ILE A 33 7.47 8.28 -2.70
N ALA A 34 6.54 9.20 -2.97
CA ALA A 34 5.12 8.89 -3.12
C ALA A 34 4.87 7.88 -4.27
N GLY A 35 5.45 8.13 -5.45
CA GLY A 35 5.30 7.22 -6.60
C GLY A 35 5.90 5.83 -6.36
N ILE A 36 7.02 5.74 -5.62
CA ILE A 36 7.59 4.44 -5.21
C ILE A 36 6.63 3.72 -4.26
N SER A 37 6.07 4.43 -3.28
CA SER A 37 5.13 3.86 -2.30
C SER A 37 3.88 3.28 -2.97
N GLU A 38 3.29 4.00 -3.92
CA GLU A 38 2.13 3.54 -4.68
C GLU A 38 2.43 2.27 -5.46
N LYS A 39 3.56 2.25 -6.20
CA LYS A 39 3.97 1.08 -6.98
C LYS A 39 4.27 -0.14 -6.10
N VAL A 40 4.89 0.07 -4.95
CA VAL A 40 5.14 -1.02 -3.97
C VAL A 40 3.82 -1.58 -3.44
N GLN A 41 2.84 -0.73 -3.17
CA GLN A 41 1.54 -1.15 -2.68
C GLN A 41 0.76 -1.93 -3.75
N GLU A 42 0.82 -1.49 -5.01
CA GLU A 42 0.24 -2.19 -6.15
C GLU A 42 0.85 -3.60 -6.31
N ILE A 43 2.18 -3.71 -6.29
CA ILE A 43 2.87 -5.01 -6.38
C ILE A 43 2.44 -5.96 -5.25
N ARG A 44 2.34 -5.45 -4.01
CA ARG A 44 1.87 -6.24 -2.86
C ARG A 44 0.44 -6.73 -3.08
N ASN A 45 -0.45 -5.85 -3.53
CA ASN A 45 -1.85 -6.19 -3.76
C ASN A 45 -1.98 -7.25 -4.87
N THR A 46 -1.29 -7.08 -6.01
CA THR A 46 -1.30 -8.06 -7.11
C THR A 46 -0.79 -9.42 -6.67
N LYS A 47 0.29 -9.45 -5.88
CA LYS A 47 0.85 -10.70 -5.36
C LYS A 47 -0.11 -11.42 -4.40
N ILE A 48 -0.81 -10.68 -3.56
CA ILE A 48 -1.85 -11.25 -2.68
C ILE A 48 -2.94 -11.90 -3.54
N ARG A 49 -3.43 -11.22 -4.58
CA ARG A 49 -4.52 -11.74 -5.44
C ARG A 49 -4.16 -13.02 -6.21
N GLN A 50 -2.88 -13.26 -6.49
CA GLN A 50 -2.40 -14.42 -7.25
C GLN A 50 -1.94 -15.59 -6.35
N SER A 51 -1.91 -15.41 -5.04
CA SER A 51 -1.37 -16.42 -4.12
C SER A 51 -2.39 -17.52 -3.83
N LYS A 52 -2.05 -18.79 -4.10
CA LYS A 52 -2.86 -19.97 -3.76
C LYS A 52 -3.09 -20.13 -2.25
N TYR A 53 -2.11 -19.72 -1.45
CA TYR A 53 -2.18 -19.78 0.00
C TYR A 53 -2.03 -18.38 0.60
N MET A 54 -2.98 -17.99 1.45
CA MET A 54 -2.99 -16.68 2.11
C MET A 54 -3.02 -16.83 3.63
N ARG A 55 -2.34 -15.96 4.36
CA ARG A 55 -2.54 -15.85 5.82
C ARG A 55 -3.84 -15.12 6.12
N TYR A 56 -4.35 -15.27 7.34
CA TYR A 56 -5.59 -14.60 7.76
C TYR A 56 -5.60 -13.09 7.53
N ARG A 57 -4.47 -12.39 7.72
CA ARG A 57 -4.39 -10.94 7.48
C ARG A 57 -4.51 -10.58 6.00
N GLU A 58 -3.94 -11.40 5.13
CA GLU A 58 -3.97 -11.23 3.67
C GLU A 58 -5.37 -11.56 3.15
N ALA A 59 -5.94 -12.69 3.57
CA ALA A 59 -7.30 -13.10 3.22
C ALA A 59 -8.34 -12.07 3.69
N ARG A 60 -8.20 -11.52 4.90
CA ARG A 60 -9.05 -10.42 5.38
C ARG A 60 -9.08 -9.23 4.42
N ALA A 61 -7.90 -8.84 3.91
CA ALA A 61 -7.79 -7.72 2.98
C ALA A 61 -8.29 -8.09 1.57
N TYR A 62 -8.09 -9.32 1.12
CA TYR A 62 -8.51 -9.80 -0.20
C TYR A 62 -10.04 -9.94 -0.32
N TYR A 63 -10.68 -10.59 0.65
CA TYR A 63 -12.14 -10.81 0.66
C TYR A 63 -12.93 -9.65 1.27
N CYS A 64 -12.25 -8.62 1.80
CA CYS A 64 -12.88 -7.49 2.50
C CYS A 64 -13.79 -7.92 3.66
N LEU A 65 -13.45 -9.02 4.36
CA LEU A 65 -14.23 -9.55 5.49
C LEU A 65 -13.57 -9.23 6.83
N GLY A 66 -14.33 -9.28 7.92
CA GLY A 66 -13.80 -9.19 9.28
C GLY A 66 -12.87 -10.37 9.62
N MET A 67 -11.93 -10.16 10.55
CA MET A 67 -10.96 -11.20 10.97
C MET A 67 -11.66 -12.46 11.48
N ASN A 68 -12.67 -12.31 12.32
CA ASN A 68 -13.41 -13.44 12.87
C ASN A 68 -14.22 -14.17 11.77
N THR A 69 -14.80 -13.41 10.83
CA THR A 69 -15.56 -13.95 9.71
C THR A 69 -14.69 -14.80 8.79
N ILE A 70 -13.52 -14.29 8.37
CA ILE A 70 -12.64 -15.05 7.48
C ILE A 70 -12.06 -16.29 8.18
N GLN A 71 -11.75 -16.20 9.47
CA GLN A 71 -11.30 -17.35 10.25
C GLN A 71 -12.39 -18.42 10.37
N ARG A 72 -13.64 -18.00 10.62
CA ARG A 72 -14.79 -18.90 10.69
C ARG A 72 -15.03 -19.60 9.34
N LEU A 73 -15.13 -18.84 8.25
CA LEU A 73 -15.34 -19.38 6.91
C LEU A 73 -14.21 -20.34 6.49
N ALA A 74 -12.95 -19.99 6.75
CA ALA A 74 -11.81 -20.87 6.42
C ALA A 74 -11.79 -22.18 7.23
N LYS A 75 -12.34 -22.17 8.45
CA LYS A 75 -12.50 -23.38 9.27
C LYS A 75 -13.68 -24.21 8.79
N GLU A 76 -14.83 -23.59 8.56
CA GLU A 76 -16.04 -24.25 8.04
C GLU A 76 -15.80 -24.89 6.67
N ALA A 77 -15.08 -24.20 5.78
CA ALA A 77 -14.69 -24.69 4.46
C ALA A 77 -13.65 -25.82 4.51
N GLY A 78 -13.00 -26.09 5.66
CA GLY A 78 -11.85 -26.99 5.73
C GLY A 78 -10.61 -26.48 4.98
N ALA A 79 -10.54 -25.18 4.68
CA ALA A 79 -9.48 -24.56 3.88
C ALA A 79 -8.22 -24.20 4.70
N THR A 80 -8.19 -24.52 5.99
CA THR A 80 -7.12 -24.09 6.90
C THR A 80 -5.96 -25.08 6.91
N ILE A 81 -4.76 -24.60 6.57
CA ILE A 81 -3.51 -25.38 6.58
C ILE A 81 -2.61 -24.85 7.70
N ARG A 82 -2.17 -25.74 8.60
CA ARG A 82 -1.28 -25.38 9.71
C ARG A 82 0.13 -25.92 9.47
N ILE A 83 1.10 -25.01 9.43
CA ILE A 83 2.53 -25.34 9.28
C ILE A 83 3.26 -24.75 10.49
N GLY A 84 3.56 -25.61 11.47
CA GLY A 84 4.13 -25.19 12.75
C GLY A 84 3.22 -24.21 13.49
N ARG A 85 3.71 -22.98 13.71
CA ARG A 85 2.96 -21.89 14.38
C ARG A 85 2.21 -20.97 13.40
N ILE A 86 2.32 -21.22 12.09
CA ILE A 86 1.71 -20.39 11.05
C ILE A 86 0.45 -21.09 10.52
N VAL A 87 -0.58 -20.29 10.27
CA VAL A 87 -1.83 -20.73 9.65
C VAL A 87 -2.02 -20.04 8.31
N MET A 88 -2.30 -20.85 7.30
CA MET A 88 -2.58 -20.42 5.93
C MET A 88 -3.97 -20.91 5.51
N ILE A 89 -4.55 -20.27 4.52
CA ILE A 89 -5.84 -20.58 3.93
C ILE A 89 -5.59 -20.97 2.48
N ASP A 90 -6.09 -22.12 2.05
CA ASP A 90 -6.21 -22.49 0.64
C ASP A 90 -7.37 -21.72 0.01
N THR A 91 -7.05 -20.80 -0.90
CA THR A 91 -8.04 -19.92 -1.51
C THR A 91 -8.98 -20.66 -2.44
N GLU A 92 -8.55 -21.77 -3.05
CA GLU A 92 -9.38 -22.53 -4.00
C GLU A 92 -10.52 -23.23 -3.25
N ILE A 93 -10.21 -23.85 -2.10
CA ILE A 93 -11.20 -24.51 -1.25
C ILE A 93 -12.17 -23.46 -0.67
N LEU A 94 -11.63 -22.35 -0.16
CA LEU A 94 -12.46 -21.29 0.40
C LEU A 94 -13.38 -20.64 -0.65
N ASN A 95 -12.89 -20.39 -1.87
CA ASN A 95 -13.72 -19.83 -2.95
C ASN A 95 -14.89 -20.75 -3.31
N LYS A 96 -14.65 -22.06 -3.45
CA LYS A 96 -15.71 -23.05 -3.70
C LYS A 96 -16.78 -23.04 -2.60
N TYR A 97 -16.34 -22.93 -1.35
CA TYR A 97 -17.26 -22.82 -0.21
C TYR A 97 -18.07 -21.52 -0.27
N ILE A 98 -17.42 -20.38 -0.57
CA ILE A 98 -18.13 -19.10 -0.74
C ILE A 98 -19.14 -19.17 -1.88
N ASP A 99 -18.78 -19.80 -3.00
CA ASP A 99 -19.66 -19.95 -4.15
C ASP A 99 -20.88 -20.83 -3.86
N SER A 100 -20.81 -21.76 -2.90
CA SER A 100 -21.98 -22.54 -2.45
C SER A 100 -23.05 -21.72 -1.71
N PHE A 101 -22.76 -20.48 -1.31
CA PHE A 101 -23.77 -19.56 -0.75
C PHE A 101 -24.47 -18.72 -1.82
N ARG A 102 -24.09 -18.82 -3.09
CA ARG A 102 -24.85 -18.18 -4.17
C ARG A 102 -26.16 -18.94 -4.31
N ASP A 103 -27.27 -18.29 -3.99
CA ASP A 103 -28.61 -18.81 -4.27
C ASP A 103 -28.71 -19.12 -5.78
N ALA A 104 -29.28 -20.29 -6.10
CA ALA A 104 -29.50 -20.74 -7.48
C ALA A 104 -30.55 -19.92 -8.22
#